data_AF-A0A7Y3SE04-F1
#
_entry.id   AF-A0A7Y3SE04-F1
#
_cell.length_a   1.000
_cell.length_b   1.000
_cell.length_c   1.000
_cell.angle_alpha   90.00
_cell.angle_beta   90.00
_cell.angle_gamma   90.00
#
_symmetry.space_group_name_H-M   'P 1'
#
loop_
_entity.id
_entity.type
_entity.pdbx_description
1 polymer ?
#
loop_
_entity_poly.entity_id
_entity_poly.type
_entity_poly.pdbx_seq_one_letter_code
_entity_poly.pdbx_strand_id
1 'polypeptide(L)'
;MQVSVVSRSGIDTPRAVIQIEHRREDAVAFCRDYVLKVTDQCIQDELAVDLQNKFTGDCKTGRFTTITGQTYVFFGRNTATDAGIGNDFVVIDPDTNEPLDGSMASGYPVAIDQFKELCPTRVR
;
A
#
# COMPACT_ATOMS: atom_id res chain seq x y z
N MET A 1 -9.15 -2.50 5.72
CA MET A 1 -9.16 -1.30 4.88
C MET A 1 -9.40 -1.69 3.44
N GLN A 2 -10.35 -1.03 2.78
CA GLN A 2 -10.62 -1.13 1.35
C GLN A 2 -10.84 0.27 0.80
N VAL A 3 -10.43 0.53 -0.45
CA VAL A 3 -10.68 1.81 -1.13
C VAL A 3 -10.95 1.59 -2.62
N SER A 4 -11.61 2.55 -3.23
CA SER A 4 -11.90 2.56 -4.66
C SER A 4 -10.88 3.38 -5.43
N VAL A 5 -10.31 2.84 -6.52
CA VAL A 5 -9.45 3.61 -7.43
C VAL A 5 -10.31 4.52 -8.31
N VAL A 6 -10.03 5.82 -8.27
CA VAL A 6 -10.71 6.85 -9.08
C VAL A 6 -9.99 7.05 -10.41
N SER A 7 -8.65 7.13 -10.39
CA SER A 7 -7.87 7.30 -11.62
C SER A 7 -6.43 6.83 -11.45
N ARG A 8 -5.79 6.52 -12.57
CA ARG A 8 -4.37 6.16 -12.67
C ARG A 8 -3.70 7.08 -13.67
N SER A 9 -2.50 7.56 -13.34
CA SER A 9 -1.72 8.43 -14.22
C SER A 9 -0.22 8.19 -14.03
N GLY A 10 0.55 8.24 -15.13
CA GLY A 10 2.01 8.15 -15.07
C GLY A 10 2.54 6.82 -14.52
N ILE A 11 1.77 5.74 -14.57
CA ILE A 11 2.18 4.39 -14.14
C ILE A 11 3.49 3.99 -14.85
N ASP A 12 4.39 3.32 -14.13
CA ASP A 12 5.74 2.98 -14.58
C ASP A 12 6.65 4.19 -14.91
N THR A 13 6.30 5.40 -14.45
CA THR A 13 7.13 6.60 -14.64
C THR A 13 7.58 7.21 -13.30
N PRO A 14 8.49 8.22 -13.31
CA PRO A 14 8.87 8.95 -12.10
C PRO A 14 7.74 9.77 -11.45
N ARG A 15 6.56 9.83 -12.06
CA ARG A 15 5.41 10.62 -11.60
C ARG A 15 4.14 9.77 -11.55
N ALA A 16 4.28 8.51 -11.14
CA ALA A 16 3.14 7.60 -11.00
C ALA A 16 2.22 8.09 -9.88
N VAL A 17 0.92 8.13 -10.15
CA VAL A 17 -0.10 8.57 -9.21
C VAL A 17 -1.33 7.70 -9.40
N ILE A 18 -1.87 7.21 -8.29
CA ILE A 18 -3.19 6.58 -8.25
C ILE A 18 -4.04 7.35 -7.26
N GLN A 19 -5.13 7.93 -7.77
CA GLN A 19 -6.14 8.61 -6.95
C GLN A 19 -7.14 7.58 -6.46
N ILE A 20 -7.55 7.71 -5.21
CA ILE A 20 -8.50 6.82 -4.54
C ILE A 20 -9.58 7.64 -3.84
N GLU A 21 -10.66 6.95 -3.50
CA GLU A 21 -11.71 7.43 -2.60
C GLU A 21 -12.02 6.34 -1.58
N HIS A 22 -12.22 6.75 -0.34
CA HIS A 22 -12.76 5.88 0.70
C HIS A 22 -14.28 6.06 0.74
N ARG A 23 -15.00 5.20 0.03
CA ARG A 23 -16.46 5.32 -0.10
C ARG A 23 -17.18 4.55 1.00
N ARG A 24 -18.46 4.87 1.22
CA ARG A 24 -19.29 4.11 2.16
C ARG A 24 -19.36 2.63 1.78
N GLU A 25 -19.42 2.33 0.49
CA GLU A 25 -19.42 0.94 -0.01
C GLU A 25 -18.14 0.17 0.39
N ASP A 26 -16.99 0.84 0.38
CA ASP A 26 -15.71 0.26 0.78
C ASP A 26 -15.68 -0.02 2.29
N ALA A 27 -16.16 0.91 3.11
CA ALA A 27 -16.29 0.72 4.55
C ALA A 27 -17.27 -0.42 4.90
N VAL A 28 -18.39 -0.52 4.18
CA VAL A 28 -19.33 -1.65 4.33
C VAL A 28 -18.66 -2.98 3.98
N ALA A 29 -17.89 -3.04 2.90
CA ALA A 29 -17.16 -4.24 2.51
C ALA A 29 -16.13 -4.64 3.57
N PHE A 30 -15.36 -3.69 4.10
CA PHE A 30 -14.44 -3.95 5.21
C PHE A 30 -15.15 -4.48 6.46
N CYS A 31 -16.23 -3.83 6.89
CA CYS A 31 -17.01 -4.27 8.05
C CYS A 31 -17.60 -5.68 7.87
N ARG A 32 -18.00 -6.03 6.64
CA ARG A 32 -18.51 -7.36 6.31
C ARG A 32 -17.40 -8.41 6.26
N ASP A 33 -16.31 -8.14 5.56
CA ASP A 33 -15.32 -9.16 5.18
C ASP A 33 -14.21 -9.33 6.22
N TYR A 34 -13.89 -8.26 6.94
CA TYR A 34 -12.82 -8.26 7.95
C TYR A 34 -13.37 -8.29 9.38
N VAL A 35 -14.29 -7.38 9.71
CA VAL A 35 -14.89 -7.32 11.06
C VAL A 35 -15.99 -8.40 11.25
N LEU A 36 -16.48 -8.97 10.15
CA LEU A 36 -17.55 -9.98 10.11
C LEU A 36 -18.89 -9.50 10.68
N LYS A 37 -19.07 -8.18 10.78
CA LYS A 37 -20.28 -7.55 11.30
C LYS A 37 -20.45 -6.14 10.75
N VAL A 38 -21.57 -5.91 10.07
CA VAL A 38 -21.92 -4.59 9.54
C VAL A 38 -22.79 -3.84 10.55
N THR A 39 -22.26 -2.76 11.10
CA THR A 39 -22.98 -1.81 11.96
C THR A 39 -22.72 -0.38 11.49
N ASP A 40 -23.60 0.55 11.80
CA ASP A 40 -23.37 1.97 11.51
C ASP A 40 -22.10 2.49 12.19
N GLN A 41 -21.82 2.04 13.42
CA GLN A 41 -20.59 2.39 14.13
C GLN A 41 -19.35 1.90 13.38
N CYS A 42 -19.31 0.64 12.93
CA CYS A 42 -18.17 0.13 12.17
C CYS A 42 -17.93 0.92 10.89
N ILE A 43 -19.00 1.27 10.16
CA ILE A 43 -18.90 2.05 8.93
C ILE A 43 -18.39 3.46 9.23
N GLN A 44 -18.86 4.10 10.31
CA GLN A 44 -18.38 5.42 10.71
C GLN A 44 -16.92 5.40 11.14
N ASP A 45 -16.51 4.40 11.93
CA ASP A 45 -15.14 4.24 12.40
C ASP A 45 -14.18 4.02 11.22
N GLU A 46 -14.56 3.16 10.28
CA GLU A 46 -13.74 2.90 9.09
C GLU A 46 -13.67 4.16 8.20
N LEU A 47 -14.77 4.85 7.94
CA LEU A 47 -14.76 6.10 7.16
C LEU A 47 -13.99 7.25 7.84
N ALA A 48 -13.81 7.19 9.17
CA ALA A 48 -13.03 8.16 9.93
C ALA A 48 -11.52 7.89 9.89
N VAL A 49 -11.07 6.77 9.31
CA VAL A 49 -9.64 6.48 9.12
C VAL A 49 -9.03 7.55 8.21
N ASP A 50 -8.00 8.21 8.70
CA ASP A 50 -7.28 9.24 7.96
C ASP A 50 -6.46 8.60 6.82
N LEU A 51 -6.93 8.80 5.60
CA LEU A 51 -6.32 8.30 4.38
C LEU A 51 -6.07 9.45 3.41
N GLN A 52 -4.90 9.44 2.80
CA GLN A 52 -4.61 10.30 1.67
C GLN A 52 -5.51 9.90 0.50
N ASN A 53 -5.96 10.87 -0.30
CA ASN A 53 -6.76 10.60 -1.49
C ASN A 53 -5.96 10.04 -2.67
N LYS A 54 -4.66 9.77 -2.48
CA LYS A 54 -3.78 9.19 -3.48
C LYS A 54 -2.58 8.51 -2.85
N PHE A 55 -1.96 7.65 -3.64
CA PHE A 55 -0.60 7.19 -3.42
C PHE A 55 0.23 7.44 -4.68
N THR A 56 1.53 7.66 -4.51
CA THR A 56 2.41 8.17 -5.57
C THR A 56 3.73 7.42 -5.61
N GLY A 57 4.35 7.31 -6.78
CA GLY A 57 5.62 6.63 -6.95
C GLY A 57 6.54 7.32 -7.96
N ASP A 58 7.82 7.27 -7.66
CA ASP A 58 8.89 7.47 -8.62
C ASP A 58 9.46 6.10 -9.00
N CYS A 59 8.98 5.54 -10.12
CA CYS A 59 9.41 4.22 -10.55
C CYS A 59 10.89 4.16 -10.94
N LYS A 60 11.54 5.29 -11.27
CA LYS A 60 12.97 5.31 -11.58
C LYS A 60 13.81 5.07 -10.33
N THR A 61 13.48 5.73 -9.23
CA THR A 61 14.21 5.57 -7.96
C THR A 61 13.67 4.43 -7.10
N GLY A 62 12.42 4.04 -7.29
CA GLY A 62 11.70 3.05 -6.47
C GLY A 62 11.10 3.66 -5.21
N ARG A 63 11.20 4.98 -5.02
CA ARG A 63 10.59 5.68 -3.89
C ARG A 63 9.09 5.86 -4.13
N PHE A 64 8.27 5.59 -3.11
CA PHE A 64 6.83 5.75 -3.21
C PHE A 64 6.21 6.12 -1.87
N THR A 65 5.08 6.82 -1.91
CA THR A 65 4.29 7.24 -0.76
C THR A 65 2.96 6.53 -0.81
N THR A 66 2.58 5.84 0.27
CA THR A 66 1.36 5.06 0.41
C THR A 66 0.15 5.95 0.71
N ILE A 67 -1.03 5.32 0.68
CA ILE A 67 -2.31 5.91 1.07
C ILE A 67 -2.35 6.38 2.54
N THR A 68 -1.50 5.83 3.41
CA THR A 68 -1.35 6.27 4.81
C THR A 68 -0.36 7.44 4.95
N GLY A 69 0.21 7.92 3.86
CA GLY A 69 1.22 9.00 3.86
C GLY A 69 2.64 8.53 4.19
N GLN A 70 2.83 7.24 4.52
CA GLN A 70 4.16 6.67 4.76
C GLN A 70 4.95 6.58 3.47
N THR A 71 6.25 6.81 3.53
CA THR A 71 7.13 6.74 2.36
C THR A 71 8.09 5.58 2.49
N TYR A 72 8.27 4.84 1.40
CA TYR A 72 9.13 3.67 1.33
C TYR A 72 10.01 3.71 0.07
N VAL A 73 11.00 2.83 0.03
CA VAL A 73 11.84 2.60 -1.14
C VAL A 73 11.85 1.12 -1.50
N PHE A 74 11.45 0.82 -2.74
CA PHE A 74 11.54 -0.52 -3.31
C PHE A 74 12.95 -0.78 -3.88
N PHE A 75 13.60 -1.83 -3.39
CA PHE A 75 14.96 -2.20 -3.79
C PHE A 75 15.03 -3.34 -4.80
N GLY A 76 13.99 -4.19 -4.90
CA GLY A 76 13.97 -5.31 -5.85
C GLY A 76 13.54 -6.61 -5.20
N ARG A 77 13.74 -7.73 -5.91
CA ARG A 77 13.46 -9.06 -5.38
C ARG A 77 14.37 -9.37 -4.20
N ASN A 78 13.82 -10.04 -3.20
CA ASN A 78 14.61 -10.57 -2.11
C ASN A 78 15.30 -11.87 -2.58
N THR A 79 16.62 -11.90 -2.56
CA THR A 79 17.43 -13.06 -2.98
C THR A 79 18.12 -13.77 -1.82
N ALA A 80 17.84 -13.37 -0.58
CA ALA A 80 18.45 -14.00 0.58
C ALA A 80 17.88 -15.42 0.77
N THR A 81 18.77 -16.42 0.81
CA THR A 81 18.42 -17.85 1.04
C THR A 81 17.82 -18.11 2.41
N ASP A 82 18.09 -17.20 3.35
CA ASP A 82 17.75 -17.32 4.76
C ASP A 82 16.73 -16.23 5.13
N ALA A 83 15.99 -15.72 4.14
CA ALA A 83 15.00 -14.67 4.29
C ALA A 83 13.91 -15.11 5.27
N GLY A 84 14.20 -14.95 6.55
CA GLY A 84 13.27 -15.07 7.65
C GLY A 84 12.05 -14.25 7.28
N ILE A 85 10.94 -14.96 7.16
CA ILE A 85 9.61 -14.43 6.85
C ILE A 85 9.51 -13.82 5.43
N GLY A 86 9.26 -14.68 4.44
CA GLY A 86 8.17 -14.53 3.46
C GLY A 86 8.18 -13.37 2.44
N ASN A 87 9.19 -12.51 2.41
CA ASN A 87 9.17 -11.35 1.52
C ASN A 87 9.75 -11.65 0.15
N ASP A 88 8.90 -11.62 -0.89
CA ASP A 88 9.34 -11.68 -2.29
C ASP A 88 10.19 -10.48 -2.71
N PHE A 89 10.02 -9.32 -2.05
CA PHE A 89 10.66 -8.06 -2.40
C PHE A 89 11.22 -7.34 -1.18
N VAL A 90 12.29 -6.58 -1.38
CA VAL A 90 12.89 -5.72 -0.36
C VAL A 90 12.27 -4.32 -0.46
N VAL A 91 11.57 -3.94 0.61
CA VAL A 91 10.99 -2.61 0.80
C VAL A 91 11.60 -2.03 2.08
N ILE A 92 12.14 -0.82 1.99
CA ILE A 92 12.86 -0.16 3.09
C ILE A 92 12.11 1.09 3.53
N ASP A 93 12.00 1.28 4.84
CA ASP A 93 11.63 2.55 5.44
C ASP A 93 12.86 3.49 5.38
N PRO A 94 12.79 4.63 4.66
CA PRO A 94 13.92 5.54 4.50
C PRO A 94 14.29 6.27 5.79
N ASP A 95 13.40 6.35 6.77
CA ASP A 95 13.63 7.08 8.03
C ASP A 95 14.43 6.20 9.01
N THR A 96 14.15 4.90 9.06
CA THR A 96 14.90 3.94 9.90
C THR A 96 16.02 3.23 9.14
N ASN A 97 15.98 3.25 7.81
CA ASN A 97 16.83 2.47 6.92
C ASN A 97 16.75 0.95 7.18
N GLU A 98 15.62 0.48 7.73
CA GLU A 98 15.37 -0.94 7.98
C GLU A 98 14.42 -1.52 6.92
N PRO A 99 14.69 -2.76 6.47
CA PRO A 99 13.74 -3.47 5.62
C PRO A 99 12.49 -3.83 6.42
N LEU A 100 11.32 -3.73 5.78
CA LEU A 100 10.09 -4.25 6.38
C LEU A 100 10.20 -5.77 6.56
N ASP A 101 9.73 -6.27 7.70
CA ASP A 101 9.85 -7.67 8.11
C ASP A 101 8.83 -8.63 7.44
N GLY A 102 7.95 -8.09 6.59
CA GLY A 102 6.95 -8.87 5.87
C GLY A 102 5.61 -9.06 6.56
N SER A 103 5.53 -8.70 7.83
CA SER A 103 4.31 -8.83 8.61
C SER A 103 3.27 -7.77 8.21
N MET A 104 2.01 -8.05 8.56
CA MET A 104 0.96 -7.02 8.51
C MET A 104 1.28 -5.84 9.44
N ALA A 105 2.01 -6.08 10.54
CA ALA A 105 2.36 -5.05 11.51
C ALA A 105 3.38 -4.05 10.97
N SER A 106 4.31 -4.48 10.11
CA SER A 106 5.22 -3.58 9.40
C SER A 106 4.56 -2.86 8.21
N GLY A 107 3.32 -3.22 7.86
CA GLY A 107 2.62 -2.66 6.71
C GLY A 107 3.12 -3.18 5.36
N TYR A 108 4.03 -4.17 5.34
CA TYR A 108 4.65 -4.66 4.11
C TYR A 108 3.64 -5.09 3.03
N PRO A 109 2.61 -5.91 3.33
CA PRO A 109 1.64 -6.34 2.30
C PRO A 109 0.90 -5.17 1.64
N VAL A 110 0.56 -4.16 2.44
CA VAL A 110 -0.13 -2.95 1.97
C VAL A 110 0.81 -2.07 1.13
N ALA A 111 2.06 -1.94 1.54
CA ALA A 111 3.05 -1.14 0.82
C ALA A 111 3.42 -1.78 -0.53
N ILE A 112 3.66 -3.09 -0.56
CA ILE A 112 4.08 -3.78 -1.79
C ILE A 112 2.96 -3.81 -2.84
N ASP A 113 1.70 -4.00 -2.45
CA ASP A 113 0.59 -4.02 -3.40
C ASP A 113 0.34 -2.64 -4.03
N GLN A 114 0.49 -1.55 -3.27
CA GLN A 114 0.47 -0.20 -3.82
C GLN A 114 1.65 0.06 -4.78
N PHE A 115 2.85 -0.43 -4.44
CA PHE A 115 4.00 -0.31 -5.34
C PHE A 115 3.80 -1.07 -6.66
N LYS A 116 3.24 -2.29 -6.60
CA LYS A 116 2.91 -3.09 -7.80
C LYS A 116 1.92 -2.36 -8.71
N GLU A 117 0.95 -1.64 -8.15
CA GLU A 117 0.01 -0.82 -8.94
C GLU A 117 0.69 0.42 -9.55
N LEU A 118 1.63 1.06 -8.85
CA LEU A 118 2.36 2.24 -9.35
C LEU A 118 3.41 1.89 -10.41
N CYS A 119 4.16 0.82 -10.18
CA CYS A 119 5.37 0.45 -10.94
C CYS A 119 5.36 -1.05 -11.35
N PRO A 120 4.31 -1.54 -12.03
CA PRO A 120 4.13 -2.96 -12.33
C PRO A 120 5.27 -3.58 -13.15
N THR A 121 6.03 -2.80 -13.92
CA THR A 121 7.17 -3.32 -14.68
C THR A 121 8.37 -3.68 -13.80
N ARG A 122 8.48 -3.11 -12.59
CA ARG A 122 9.61 -3.36 -11.67
C ARG A 122 9.49 -4.62 -10.82
N VAL A 123 8.31 -5.23 -10.82
CA VAL A 123 7.97 -6.41 -10.01
C VAL A 123 7.77 -7.67 -10.85
N ARG A 124 8.02 -7.58 -12.17
CA ARG A 124 7.92 -8.72 -13.09
C ARG A 124 8.97 -9.79 -12.82
#